data_AF-A0A368FNE8-F1
#
_entry.id   AF-A0A368FNE8-F1
#
_cell.length_a   1.000
_cell.length_b   1.000
_cell.length_c   1.000
_cell.angle_alpha   90.00
_cell.angle_beta   90.00
_cell.angle_gamma   90.00
#
_symmetry.space_group_name_H-M   'P 1'
#
loop_
_entity.id
_entity.type
_entity.pdbx_description
1 polymer ?
#
loop_
_entity_poly.entity_id
_entity_poly.type
_entity_poly.pdbx_seq_one_letter_code
_entity_poly.pdbx_strand_id
1 'polypeptide(L)'
;MNIVFNDSMTMPNVTFCMSKKQAWSHFKLNESAPVDEWDMIVDESLANMTDHDSFMKLPWDYRLVMEAYDMIATYNSLERETTAHGSARSINIFRISPRLAAKRKTFKKWMEVLESRNITFEEFTQKTGTEVMRRSMQRFQRTTFNEDLVIKTKLRTSWISQMQICFQPWFDTDNFYSIEDQGNFFTMLLSHNAENLNGEHLECMSVDFHGRPSSLNRFMEGKGRARDGFTSELCAGMRHEVSVEVRALYQMLENDEPGKACRDVEEGEDSEFDCRSRCRMEMIRDMCKCTALSLSYLAKDDLDKFPLCDYTKCEVDVQKGNYSDSECANRCFRDCRQIRYEIDHEVQGRMVRPDLTLINLNWGSFEYLTMEQQWKYSITAFIAALGGSIGMWLGLSILSLIQGGTYLYTYLTKKVVKEKILKKVSEAPSRRRESKLSGLADLPTKKISIGANPFENPFHPPPSPSPSYELNVSTTISFRSRASPELRKKGKKVVEVSPPGYSRSPNPTKIQVD
;
A
#
# COMPACT_ATOMS: atom_id res chain seq x y z
N MET A 1 22.20 -1.15 10.11
CA MET A 1 21.59 -2.48 10.28
C MET A 1 21.57 -2.76 11.76
N ASN A 2 20.38 -2.76 12.36
CA ASN A 2 20.20 -2.99 13.79
C ASN A 2 19.30 -4.23 13.98
N ILE A 3 19.49 -4.96 15.08
CA ILE A 3 18.56 -6.03 15.49
C ILE A 3 17.56 -5.40 16.44
N VAL A 4 16.28 -5.59 16.19
CA VAL A 4 15.19 -5.12 17.05
C VAL A 4 14.54 -6.33 17.71
N PHE A 5 14.31 -6.21 19.01
CA PHE A 5 13.54 -7.16 19.82
C PHE A 5 12.26 -6.46 20.23
N ASN A 6 11.12 -6.94 19.74
CA ASN A 6 9.83 -6.39 20.11
C ASN A 6 9.14 -7.27 21.15
N ASP A 7 8.42 -6.64 22.07
CA ASP A 7 7.57 -7.34 23.04
C ASP A 7 6.25 -7.80 22.40
N SER A 8 5.82 -7.19 21.30
CA SER A 8 4.62 -7.58 20.57
C SER A 8 4.71 -7.31 19.07
N MET A 9 3.93 -8.07 18.30
CA MET A 9 3.74 -7.93 16.86
C MET A 9 2.33 -7.46 16.52
N THR A 10 2.17 -6.72 15.42
CA THR A 10 0.85 -6.46 14.85
C THR A 10 0.40 -7.66 14.00
N MET A 11 -0.90 -7.87 13.85
CA MET A 11 -1.42 -8.85 12.91
C MET A 11 -0.93 -8.51 11.49
N PRO A 12 -0.28 -9.45 10.77
CA PRO A 12 0.10 -9.23 9.39
C PRO A 12 -1.15 -9.15 8.52
N ASN A 13 -1.06 -8.48 7.37
CA ASN A 13 -2.17 -8.42 6.43
C ASN A 13 -2.28 -9.77 5.69
N VAL A 14 -2.97 -10.74 6.30
CA VAL A 14 -3.05 -12.11 5.76
C VAL A 14 -4.18 -12.21 4.76
N THR A 15 -3.88 -12.65 3.54
CA THR A 15 -4.85 -13.00 2.50
C THR A 15 -4.78 -14.47 2.19
N PHE A 16 -5.90 -15.16 2.31
CA PHE A 16 -6.06 -16.53 1.81
C PHE A 16 -6.74 -16.50 0.45
N CYS A 17 -6.24 -17.25 -0.52
CA CYS A 17 -6.84 -17.39 -1.84
C CYS A 17 -7.10 -18.85 -2.16
N MET A 18 -8.37 -19.22 -2.30
CA MET A 18 -8.84 -20.58 -2.53
C MET A 18 -9.44 -20.72 -3.93
N SER A 19 -9.17 -21.84 -4.61
CA SER A 19 -9.75 -22.09 -5.94
C SER A 19 -11.28 -22.13 -5.91
N LYS A 20 -11.92 -21.69 -6.98
CA LYS A 20 -13.39 -21.68 -7.14
C LYS A 20 -13.99 -23.06 -6.88
N LYS A 21 -13.36 -24.12 -7.40
CA LYS A 21 -13.76 -25.52 -7.20
C LYS A 21 -13.73 -25.92 -5.73
N GLN A 22 -12.66 -25.58 -5.02
CA GLN A 22 -12.56 -25.83 -3.58
C GLN A 22 -13.61 -25.05 -2.79
N ALA A 23 -13.84 -23.78 -3.15
CA ALA A 23 -14.86 -22.93 -2.53
C ALA A 23 -16.27 -23.52 -2.67
N TRP A 24 -16.59 -24.04 -3.85
CA TRP A 24 -17.90 -24.60 -4.18
C TRP A 24 -18.09 -26.06 -3.77
N SER A 25 -17.03 -26.72 -3.29
CA SER A 25 -17.05 -28.15 -2.96
C SER A 25 -18.22 -28.54 -2.05
N HIS A 26 -18.57 -27.72 -1.07
CA HIS A 26 -19.63 -28.01 -0.11
C HIS A 26 -21.06 -27.80 -0.64
N PHE A 27 -21.24 -27.25 -1.85
CA PHE A 27 -22.54 -27.13 -2.49
C PHE A 27 -22.98 -28.46 -3.10
N LYS A 28 -24.28 -28.75 -3.02
CA LYS A 28 -24.87 -29.94 -3.64
C LYS A 28 -25.21 -29.61 -5.10
N LEU A 29 -24.30 -29.93 -6.00
CA LEU A 29 -24.48 -29.69 -7.43
C LEU A 29 -25.22 -30.88 -8.04
N ASN A 30 -26.50 -30.71 -8.35
CA ASN A 30 -27.24 -31.65 -9.20
C ASN A 30 -27.12 -31.17 -10.65
N GLU A 31 -26.12 -31.68 -11.37
CA GLU A 31 -25.92 -31.35 -12.79
C GLU A 31 -27.07 -31.81 -13.70
N SER A 32 -27.94 -32.68 -13.20
CA SER A 32 -29.13 -33.21 -13.88
C SER A 32 -30.40 -32.38 -13.65
N ALA A 33 -30.36 -31.33 -12.82
CA ALA A 33 -31.52 -30.49 -12.57
C ALA A 33 -31.84 -29.62 -13.81
N PRO A 34 -33.13 -29.45 -14.18
CA PRO A 34 -33.51 -28.59 -15.28
C PRO A 34 -33.18 -27.12 -14.97
N VAL A 35 -32.66 -26.40 -15.97
CA VAL A 35 -32.24 -24.99 -15.85
C VAL A 35 -33.41 -24.09 -15.40
N ASP A 36 -34.64 -24.42 -15.81
CA ASP A 36 -35.82 -23.64 -15.45
C ASP A 36 -36.10 -23.67 -13.93
N GLU A 37 -35.81 -24.78 -13.25
CA GLU A 37 -35.96 -24.88 -11.79
C GLU A 37 -34.93 -24.02 -11.05
N TRP A 38 -33.72 -23.90 -11.62
CA TRP A 38 -32.68 -23.03 -11.10
C TRP A 38 -33.11 -21.56 -11.14
N ASP A 39 -33.53 -21.10 -12.32
CA ASP A 39 -33.95 -19.71 -12.54
C ASP A 39 -35.16 -19.35 -11.67
N MET A 40 -36.14 -20.26 -11.55
CA MET A 40 -37.31 -20.06 -10.70
C MET A 40 -36.96 -19.83 -9.23
N ILE A 41 -36.00 -20.60 -8.69
CA ILE A 41 -35.64 -20.51 -7.27
C ILE A 41 -34.82 -19.26 -6.99
N VAL A 42 -33.97 -18.86 -7.94
CA VAL A 42 -33.26 -17.58 -7.89
C VAL A 42 -34.27 -16.43 -7.92
N ASP A 43 -35.24 -16.45 -8.82
CA ASP A 43 -36.29 -15.42 -8.93
C ASP A 43 -37.15 -15.34 -7.66
N GLU A 44 -37.59 -16.48 -7.12
CA GLU A 44 -38.37 -16.54 -5.88
C GLU A 44 -37.56 -16.03 -4.68
N SER A 45 -36.28 -16.42 -4.57
CA SER A 45 -35.41 -15.97 -3.49
C SER A 45 -35.19 -14.46 -3.56
N LEU A 46 -34.99 -13.91 -4.76
CA LEU A 46 -34.88 -12.48 -4.97
C LEU A 46 -36.21 -11.76 -4.66
N ALA A 47 -37.35 -12.31 -5.06
CA ALA A 47 -38.66 -11.71 -4.77
C ALA A 47 -38.97 -11.65 -3.26
N ASN A 48 -38.47 -12.61 -2.48
CA ASN A 48 -38.62 -12.64 -1.03
C ASN A 48 -37.73 -11.62 -0.28
N MET A 49 -36.68 -11.12 -0.91
CA MET A 49 -35.71 -10.18 -0.31
C MET A 49 -35.82 -8.81 -0.96
N THR A 50 -36.89 -8.06 -0.67
CA THR A 50 -37.17 -6.76 -1.33
C THR A 50 -36.34 -5.60 -0.80
N ASP A 51 -35.91 -5.66 0.47
CA ASP A 51 -35.29 -4.54 1.17
C ASP A 51 -33.79 -4.77 1.35
N HIS A 52 -33.00 -3.69 1.45
CA HIS A 52 -31.55 -3.72 1.69
C HIS A 52 -31.18 -4.66 2.87
N ASP A 53 -31.81 -4.43 4.02
CA ASP A 53 -31.58 -5.20 5.23
C ASP A 53 -31.90 -6.69 5.07
N SER A 54 -33.00 -7.00 4.38
CA SER A 54 -33.43 -8.38 4.14
C SER A 54 -32.40 -9.12 3.28
N PHE A 55 -31.89 -8.47 2.24
CA PHE A 55 -30.90 -9.03 1.33
C PHE A 55 -29.56 -9.29 2.02
N MET A 56 -29.14 -8.38 2.91
CA MET A 56 -27.85 -8.49 3.61
C MET A 56 -27.90 -9.49 4.77
N LYS A 57 -29.01 -9.57 5.51
CA LYS A 57 -29.12 -10.41 6.71
C LYS A 57 -29.60 -11.83 6.44
N LEU A 58 -30.51 -12.04 5.48
CA LEU A 58 -31.06 -13.37 5.23
C LEU A 58 -30.03 -14.29 4.56
N PRO A 59 -30.02 -15.58 4.90
CA PRO A 59 -29.15 -16.56 4.27
C PRO A 59 -29.60 -16.82 2.83
N TRP A 60 -28.64 -16.96 1.92
CA TRP A 60 -28.94 -17.23 0.51
C TRP A 60 -28.98 -18.73 0.23
N ASP A 61 -29.82 -19.11 -0.73
CA ASP A 61 -29.74 -20.43 -1.36
C ASP A 61 -28.44 -20.54 -2.16
N TYR A 62 -27.85 -21.74 -2.21
CA TYR A 62 -26.57 -21.94 -2.86
C TYR A 62 -26.59 -21.59 -4.36
N ARG A 63 -27.76 -21.73 -5.01
CA ARG A 63 -27.95 -21.36 -6.42
C ARG A 63 -27.79 -19.87 -6.65
N LEU A 64 -28.42 -19.07 -5.78
CA LEU A 64 -28.30 -17.62 -5.78
C LEU A 64 -26.84 -17.20 -5.51
N VAL A 65 -26.18 -17.86 -4.56
CA VAL A 65 -24.76 -17.60 -4.24
C VAL A 65 -23.85 -17.88 -5.43
N MET A 66 -24.04 -18.99 -6.14
CA MET A 66 -23.23 -19.35 -7.30
C MET A 66 -23.44 -18.38 -8.47
N GLU A 67 -24.68 -17.96 -8.72
CA GLU A 67 -24.98 -16.98 -9.77
C GLU A 67 -24.39 -15.60 -9.45
N ALA A 68 -24.51 -15.14 -8.20
CA ALA A 68 -23.89 -13.92 -7.71
C ALA A 68 -22.36 -13.97 -7.81
N TYR A 69 -21.75 -15.10 -7.42
CA TYR A 69 -20.32 -15.34 -7.54
C TYR A 69 -19.87 -15.23 -9.00
N ASP A 70 -20.57 -15.90 -9.92
CA ASP A 70 -20.22 -15.89 -11.34
C ASP A 70 -20.38 -14.50 -11.98
N MET A 71 -21.35 -13.71 -11.53
CA MET A 71 -21.48 -12.31 -11.91
C MET A 71 -20.25 -11.51 -11.50
N ILE A 72 -19.90 -11.51 -10.21
CA ILE A 72 -18.74 -10.75 -9.68
C ILE A 72 -17.45 -11.22 -10.36
N ALA A 73 -17.25 -12.53 -10.45
CA ALA A 73 -16.08 -13.13 -11.06
C ALA A 73 -15.92 -12.72 -12.52
N THR A 74 -17.02 -12.61 -13.27
CA THR A 74 -16.98 -12.17 -14.66
C THR A 74 -16.64 -10.68 -14.76
N TYR A 75 -17.21 -9.81 -13.92
CA TYR A 75 -16.84 -8.39 -13.91
C TYR A 75 -15.35 -8.20 -13.60
N ASN A 76 -14.84 -8.86 -12.56
CA ASN A 76 -13.41 -8.86 -12.25
C ASN A 76 -12.57 -9.38 -13.44
N SER A 77 -13.05 -10.40 -14.14
CA SER A 77 -12.36 -10.94 -15.33
C SER A 77 -12.32 -9.95 -16.50
N LEU A 78 -13.42 -9.22 -16.75
CA LEU A 78 -13.49 -8.19 -17.79
C LEU A 78 -12.60 -6.98 -17.46
N GLU A 79 -12.62 -6.55 -16.20
CA GLU A 79 -12.06 -5.27 -15.76
C GLU A 79 -10.58 -5.38 -15.34
N ARG A 80 -10.20 -6.48 -14.67
CA ARG A 80 -8.95 -6.56 -13.89
C ARG A 80 -8.08 -7.81 -14.19
N GLU A 81 -8.63 -8.96 -14.59
CA GLU A 81 -7.85 -10.20 -14.79
C GLU A 81 -7.18 -10.35 -16.17
N THR A 82 -6.71 -9.25 -16.73
CA THR A 82 -6.06 -9.23 -18.03
C THR A 82 -5.30 -7.92 -18.23
N THR A 83 -4.48 -7.83 -19.27
CA THR A 83 -3.76 -6.60 -19.63
C THR A 83 -4.75 -5.49 -20.03
N ALA A 84 -4.32 -4.23 -20.01
CA ALA A 84 -5.13 -3.09 -20.48
C ALA A 84 -5.86 -3.37 -21.81
N HIS A 85 -5.10 -3.75 -22.84
CA HIS A 85 -5.65 -4.13 -24.14
C HIS A 85 -6.52 -5.40 -24.07
N GLY A 86 -6.17 -6.35 -23.21
CA GLY A 86 -6.98 -7.54 -22.96
C GLY A 86 -8.36 -7.19 -22.40
N SER A 87 -8.46 -6.22 -21.50
CA SER A 87 -9.74 -5.74 -20.94
C SER A 87 -10.59 -5.08 -22.01
N ALA A 88 -10.00 -4.19 -22.83
CA ALA A 88 -10.67 -3.58 -23.97
C ALA A 88 -11.27 -4.65 -24.91
N ARG A 89 -10.49 -5.68 -25.24
CA ARG A 89 -10.94 -6.82 -26.05
C ARG A 89 -12.05 -7.61 -25.37
N SER A 90 -11.92 -7.94 -24.09
CA SER A 90 -12.89 -8.71 -23.33
C SER A 90 -14.23 -7.98 -23.22
N ILE A 91 -14.22 -6.67 -22.97
CA ILE A 91 -15.42 -5.82 -22.94
C ILE A 91 -16.10 -5.84 -24.32
N ASN A 92 -15.35 -5.66 -25.41
CA ASN A 92 -15.92 -5.69 -26.76
C ASN A 92 -16.51 -7.07 -27.12
N ILE A 93 -15.84 -8.16 -26.74
CA ILE A 93 -16.36 -9.53 -26.92
C ILE A 93 -17.63 -9.72 -26.08
N PHE A 94 -17.65 -9.25 -24.83
CA PHE A 94 -18.82 -9.34 -23.96
C PHE A 94 -20.04 -8.63 -24.57
N ARG A 95 -19.82 -7.49 -25.22
CA ARG A 95 -20.88 -6.77 -25.94
C ARG A 95 -21.40 -7.53 -27.16
N ILE A 96 -20.51 -7.92 -28.07
CA ILE A 96 -20.90 -8.37 -29.42
C ILE A 96 -21.22 -9.87 -29.47
N SER A 97 -20.58 -10.70 -28.64
CA SER A 97 -20.65 -12.15 -28.79
C SER A 97 -22.07 -12.67 -28.51
N PRO A 98 -22.69 -13.44 -29.44
CA PRO A 98 -24.01 -14.03 -29.20
C PRO A 98 -23.96 -15.10 -28.11
N ARG A 99 -22.81 -15.77 -27.91
CA ARG A 99 -22.62 -16.78 -26.86
C ARG A 99 -22.79 -16.22 -25.43
N LEU A 100 -22.65 -14.90 -25.27
CA LEU A 100 -22.76 -14.22 -23.99
C LEU A 100 -24.12 -13.53 -23.79
N ALA A 101 -25.09 -13.73 -24.69
CA ALA A 101 -26.41 -13.12 -24.60
C ALA A 101 -27.17 -13.49 -23.32
N ALA A 102 -27.15 -14.77 -22.93
CA ALA A 102 -27.76 -15.22 -21.68
C ALA A 102 -27.10 -14.54 -20.47
N LYS A 103 -25.76 -14.50 -20.41
CA LYS A 103 -25.02 -13.83 -19.34
C LYS A 103 -25.35 -12.34 -19.24
N ARG A 104 -25.48 -11.63 -20.37
CA ARG A 104 -25.90 -10.22 -20.39
C ARG A 104 -27.30 -10.02 -19.79
N LYS A 105 -28.24 -10.91 -20.07
CA LYS A 105 -29.60 -10.86 -19.49
C LYS A 105 -29.55 -11.03 -17.97
N THR A 106 -28.80 -12.03 -17.49
CA THR A 106 -28.58 -12.25 -16.07
C THR A 106 -27.96 -11.02 -15.39
N PHE A 107 -26.96 -10.40 -16.02
CA PHE A 107 -26.28 -9.25 -15.42
C PHE A 107 -27.18 -8.04 -15.32
N LYS A 108 -27.99 -7.80 -16.35
CA LYS A 108 -28.99 -6.73 -16.33
C LYS A 108 -29.99 -6.93 -15.19
N LYS A 109 -30.50 -8.15 -15.01
CA LYS A 109 -31.38 -8.51 -13.89
C LYS A 109 -30.72 -8.22 -12.53
N TRP A 110 -29.48 -8.65 -12.33
CA TRP A 110 -28.76 -8.39 -11.08
C TRP A 110 -28.50 -6.90 -10.83
N MET A 111 -28.17 -6.14 -11.87
CA MET A 111 -27.99 -4.70 -11.73
C MET A 111 -29.28 -4.00 -11.29
N GLU A 112 -30.42 -4.34 -11.89
CA GLU A 112 -31.74 -3.83 -11.50
C GLU A 112 -32.08 -4.21 -10.04
N VAL A 113 -31.72 -5.43 -9.62
CA VAL A 113 -31.87 -5.90 -8.25
C VAL A 113 -31.02 -5.11 -7.26
N LEU A 114 -29.75 -4.87 -7.56
CA LEU A 114 -28.85 -4.11 -6.69
C LEU A 114 -29.29 -2.65 -6.58
N GLU A 115 -29.68 -2.04 -7.70
CA GLU A 115 -30.16 -0.65 -7.76
C GLU A 115 -31.47 -0.47 -6.99
N SER A 116 -32.46 -1.36 -7.20
CA SER A 116 -33.75 -1.28 -6.50
C SER A 116 -33.65 -1.40 -4.98
N ARG A 117 -32.58 -2.02 -4.49
CA ARG A 117 -32.32 -2.24 -3.05
C ARG A 117 -31.27 -1.31 -2.47
N ASN A 118 -30.73 -0.39 -3.28
CA ASN A 118 -29.65 0.52 -2.91
C ASN A 118 -28.42 -0.22 -2.33
N ILE A 119 -28.00 -1.30 -2.99
CA ILE A 119 -26.88 -2.14 -2.56
C ILE A 119 -25.66 -1.80 -3.39
N THR A 120 -24.56 -1.47 -2.72
CA THR A 120 -23.29 -1.20 -3.39
C THR A 120 -22.64 -2.49 -3.90
N PHE A 121 -21.82 -2.38 -4.95
CA PHE A 121 -21.12 -3.55 -5.48
C PHE A 121 -20.13 -4.15 -4.46
N GLU A 122 -19.58 -3.32 -3.56
CA GLU A 122 -18.74 -3.78 -2.45
C GLU A 122 -19.54 -4.62 -1.45
N GLU A 123 -20.69 -4.13 -0.96
CA GLU A 123 -21.58 -4.89 -0.07
C GLU A 123 -22.01 -6.20 -0.70
N PHE A 124 -22.35 -6.18 -1.99
CA PHE A 124 -22.71 -7.37 -2.75
C PHE A 124 -21.56 -8.38 -2.81
N THR A 125 -20.32 -7.92 -2.99
CA THR A 125 -19.12 -8.76 -3.01
C THR A 125 -18.85 -9.36 -1.64
N GLN A 126 -18.96 -8.57 -0.56
CA GLN A 126 -18.80 -9.06 0.81
C GLN A 126 -19.86 -10.10 1.18
N LYS A 127 -21.13 -9.84 0.83
CA LYS A 127 -22.24 -10.75 1.08
C LYS A 127 -22.06 -12.06 0.33
N THR A 128 -21.72 -12.00 -0.95
CA THR A 128 -21.47 -13.20 -1.77
C THR A 128 -20.35 -14.04 -1.19
N GLY A 129 -19.20 -13.43 -0.88
CA GLY A 129 -18.06 -14.17 -0.30
C GLY A 129 -18.38 -14.76 1.09
N THR A 130 -19.13 -14.03 1.91
CA THR A 130 -19.60 -14.53 3.21
C THR A 130 -20.50 -15.75 3.04
N GLU A 131 -21.48 -15.72 2.13
CA GLU A 131 -22.38 -16.84 1.88
C GLU A 131 -21.67 -18.05 1.25
N VAL A 132 -20.67 -17.83 0.39
CA VAL A 132 -19.80 -18.89 -0.14
C VAL A 132 -19.06 -19.60 0.99
N MET A 133 -18.53 -18.85 1.95
CA MET A 133 -17.74 -19.44 3.03
C MET A 133 -18.59 -19.91 4.21
N ARG A 134 -19.86 -19.51 4.30
CA ARG A 134 -20.72 -19.71 5.48
C ARG A 134 -20.83 -21.17 5.93
N ARG A 135 -20.90 -22.11 4.99
CA ARG A 135 -21.09 -23.55 5.29
C ARG A 135 -19.78 -24.33 5.33
N SER A 136 -18.76 -23.89 4.61
CA SER A 136 -17.45 -24.53 4.60
C SER A 136 -16.58 -24.09 5.78
N MET A 137 -16.71 -22.85 6.25
CA MET A 137 -15.90 -22.30 7.33
C MET A 137 -16.43 -22.75 8.70
N GLN A 138 -15.74 -23.70 9.35
CA GLN A 138 -16.08 -24.17 10.69
C GLN A 138 -15.43 -23.33 11.78
N ARG A 139 -14.22 -22.83 11.53
CA ARG A 139 -13.48 -21.97 12.44
C ARG A 139 -12.71 -20.94 11.64
N PHE A 140 -12.83 -19.68 12.04
CA PHE A 140 -12.09 -18.56 11.47
C PHE A 140 -11.85 -17.54 12.57
N GLN A 141 -10.84 -17.80 13.40
CA GLN A 141 -10.66 -17.05 14.63
C GLN A 141 -9.21 -16.73 14.90
N ARG A 142 -9.01 -15.51 15.36
CA ARG A 142 -7.81 -15.08 16.05
C ARG A 142 -7.68 -15.80 17.39
N THR A 143 -6.50 -16.37 17.65
CA THR A 143 -6.17 -17.03 18.91
C THR A 143 -5.28 -16.14 19.78
N THR A 144 -5.39 -16.34 21.08
CA THR A 144 -4.63 -15.65 22.13
C THR A 144 -4.46 -16.65 23.27
N PHE A 145 -3.37 -16.53 24.03
CA PHE A 145 -3.14 -17.35 25.22
C PHE A 145 -4.05 -16.95 26.39
N ASN A 146 -4.60 -15.74 26.37
CA ASN A 146 -5.60 -15.33 27.34
C ASN A 146 -6.96 -15.92 26.96
N GLU A 147 -7.36 -17.00 27.63
CA GLU A 147 -8.61 -17.72 27.38
C GLU A 147 -9.87 -16.86 27.57
N ASP A 148 -9.79 -15.80 28.39
CA ASP A 148 -10.91 -14.88 28.65
C ASP A 148 -11.09 -13.84 27.52
N LEU A 149 -10.07 -13.64 26.68
CA LEU A 149 -10.08 -12.64 25.62
C LEU A 149 -10.65 -13.21 24.31
N VAL A 150 -11.87 -12.82 23.96
CA VAL A 150 -12.52 -13.23 22.70
C VAL A 150 -12.42 -12.14 21.64
N ILE A 151 -11.53 -12.34 20.67
CA ILE A 151 -11.33 -11.42 19.54
C ILE A 151 -12.33 -11.77 18.43
N LYS A 152 -13.28 -10.86 18.18
CA LYS A 152 -14.28 -11.01 17.12
C LYS A 152 -13.58 -10.89 15.76
N THR A 153 -13.47 -12.00 15.06
CA THR A 153 -12.89 -12.07 13.73
C THR A 153 -14.01 -12.16 12.70
N LYS A 154 -14.06 -11.22 11.77
CA LYS A 154 -14.97 -11.24 10.61
C LYS A 154 -14.19 -11.65 9.37
N LEU A 155 -14.90 -12.22 8.40
CA LEU A 155 -14.33 -12.49 7.08
C LEU A 155 -14.57 -11.28 6.18
N ARG A 156 -13.49 -10.74 5.60
CA ARG A 156 -13.56 -9.74 4.54
C ARG A 156 -13.12 -10.37 3.24
N THR A 157 -13.98 -10.36 2.24
CA THR A 157 -13.66 -10.85 0.91
C THR A 157 -12.89 -9.75 0.17
N SER A 158 -11.65 -10.03 -0.21
CA SER A 158 -10.81 -9.08 -0.95
C SER A 158 -10.95 -9.25 -2.45
N TRP A 159 -11.28 -10.46 -2.91
CA TRP A 159 -11.28 -10.78 -4.33
C TRP A 159 -12.20 -11.96 -4.66
N ILE A 160 -12.95 -11.87 -5.76
CA ILE A 160 -13.71 -12.99 -6.33
C ILE A 160 -13.42 -13.05 -7.82
N SER A 161 -12.94 -14.19 -8.29
CA SER A 161 -12.72 -14.37 -9.72
C SER A 161 -13.08 -15.74 -10.26
N GLN A 162 -12.91 -15.90 -11.58
CA GLN A 162 -13.24 -17.14 -12.26
C GLN A 162 -12.34 -18.30 -11.80
N MET A 163 -11.16 -17.98 -11.27
CA MET A 163 -10.19 -18.97 -10.80
C MET A 163 -10.29 -19.20 -9.29
N GLN A 164 -10.45 -18.13 -8.51
CA GLN A 164 -10.31 -18.19 -7.06
C GLN A 164 -11.09 -17.11 -6.32
N ILE A 165 -11.33 -17.35 -5.04
CA ILE A 165 -11.83 -16.38 -4.07
C ILE A 165 -10.71 -16.08 -3.07
N CYS A 166 -10.46 -14.81 -2.80
CA CYS A 166 -9.56 -14.38 -1.74
C CYS A 166 -10.29 -13.65 -0.63
N PHE A 167 -9.87 -13.92 0.60
CA PHE A 167 -10.45 -13.37 1.81
C PHE A 167 -9.40 -13.16 2.89
N GLN A 168 -9.69 -12.24 3.80
CA GLN A 168 -8.81 -11.78 4.85
C GLN A 168 -9.57 -11.79 6.19
N PRO A 169 -8.87 -11.99 7.32
CA PRO A 169 -9.44 -11.72 8.62
C PRO A 169 -9.56 -10.21 8.83
N TRP A 170 -10.74 -9.77 9.25
CA TRP A 170 -11.05 -8.39 9.58
C TRP A 170 -11.45 -8.28 11.04
N PHE A 171 -10.99 -7.21 11.69
CA PHE A 171 -11.18 -6.97 13.11
C PHE A 171 -11.94 -5.66 13.31
N ASP A 172 -12.80 -5.61 14.32
CA ASP A 172 -13.42 -4.36 14.74
C ASP A 172 -12.33 -3.47 15.37
N THR A 173 -12.36 -2.16 15.10
CA THR A 173 -11.36 -1.19 15.60
C THR A 173 -11.18 -1.26 17.10
N ASP A 174 -12.28 -1.48 17.82
CA ASP A 174 -12.32 -1.50 19.29
C ASP A 174 -11.89 -2.86 19.88
N ASN A 175 -11.64 -3.87 19.03
CA ASN A 175 -11.30 -5.24 19.41
C ASN A 175 -10.01 -5.74 18.74
N PHE A 176 -9.17 -4.80 18.25
CA PHE A 176 -7.86 -5.12 17.69
C PHE A 176 -6.80 -5.12 18.80
N TYR A 177 -6.12 -6.26 18.98
CA TYR A 177 -5.06 -6.44 19.98
C TYR A 177 -3.76 -6.84 19.30
N SER A 178 -2.65 -6.31 19.80
CA SER A 178 -1.30 -6.77 19.45
C SER A 178 -1.07 -8.21 19.91
N ILE A 179 -0.11 -8.86 19.27
CA ILE A 179 0.26 -10.25 19.50
C ILE A 179 1.45 -10.23 20.44
N GLU A 180 1.23 -10.55 21.70
CA GLU A 180 2.26 -10.51 22.76
C GLU A 180 3.02 -11.84 22.89
N ASP A 181 2.45 -12.92 22.35
CA ASP A 181 2.99 -14.27 22.50
C ASP A 181 3.45 -14.86 21.17
N GLN A 182 4.56 -15.59 21.22
CA GLN A 182 5.03 -16.45 20.13
C GLN A 182 4.18 -17.73 20.07
N GLY A 183 3.96 -18.27 18.87
CA GLY A 183 3.12 -19.44 18.63
C GLY A 183 1.79 -19.13 17.93
N ASN A 184 0.81 -20.02 18.09
CA ASN A 184 -0.43 -19.97 17.30
C ASN A 184 -1.26 -18.73 17.58
N PHE A 185 -1.45 -17.94 16.52
CA PHE A 185 -2.08 -16.65 16.57
C PHE A 185 -3.38 -16.62 15.75
N PHE A 186 -3.56 -17.58 14.84
CA PHE A 186 -4.77 -17.67 14.01
C PHE A 186 -5.04 -19.10 13.59
N THR A 187 -6.29 -19.54 13.79
CA THR A 187 -6.72 -20.88 13.38
C THR A 187 -7.90 -20.79 12.41
N MET A 188 -7.74 -21.49 11.29
CA MET A 188 -8.79 -21.70 10.30
C MET A 188 -9.06 -23.19 10.12
N LEU A 189 -10.35 -23.57 10.19
CA LEU A 189 -10.81 -24.93 9.91
C LEU A 189 -11.86 -24.88 8.81
N LEU A 190 -11.54 -25.48 7.67
CA LEU A 190 -12.41 -25.58 6.51
C LEU A 190 -12.96 -26.98 6.37
N SER A 191 -14.22 -27.07 5.96
CA SER A 191 -14.92 -28.29 5.59
C SER A 191 -15.22 -28.27 4.10
N HIS A 192 -14.88 -29.38 3.46
CA HIS A 192 -15.03 -29.63 2.03
C HIS A 192 -15.89 -30.87 1.83
N ASN A 193 -16.61 -30.95 0.71
CA ASN A 193 -17.19 -32.23 0.32
C ASN A 193 -16.16 -33.02 -0.50
N ALA A 194 -15.60 -34.08 0.09
CA ALA A 194 -14.60 -34.89 -0.57
C ALA A 194 -15.12 -35.58 -1.84
N GLU A 195 -16.42 -35.93 -1.89
CA GLU A 195 -17.02 -36.57 -3.07
C GLU A 195 -16.97 -35.66 -4.30
N ASN A 196 -17.29 -34.37 -4.10
CA ASN A 196 -17.28 -33.36 -5.16
C ASN A 196 -15.86 -32.98 -5.61
N LEU A 197 -14.84 -33.33 -4.84
CA LEU A 197 -13.43 -33.02 -5.13
C LEU A 197 -12.67 -34.23 -5.68
N ASN A 198 -13.24 -35.44 -5.63
CA ASN A 198 -12.58 -36.65 -6.08
C ASN A 198 -12.38 -36.66 -7.60
N GLY A 199 -11.13 -36.91 -8.03
CA GLY A 199 -10.77 -36.99 -9.46
C GLY A 199 -10.56 -35.64 -10.14
N GLU A 200 -10.79 -34.52 -9.45
CA GLU A 200 -10.45 -33.20 -9.95
C GLU A 200 -9.00 -32.82 -9.64
N HIS A 201 -8.34 -32.13 -10.57
CA HIS A 201 -7.07 -31.47 -10.27
C HIS A 201 -7.34 -30.18 -9.48
N LEU A 202 -7.24 -30.27 -8.16
CA LEU A 202 -7.46 -29.15 -7.24
C LEU A 202 -6.17 -28.33 -7.08
N GLU A 203 -6.23 -27.04 -7.40
CA GLU A 203 -5.17 -26.09 -7.01
C GLU A 203 -5.30 -25.81 -5.50
N CYS A 204 -4.19 -26.00 -4.77
CA CYS A 204 -4.16 -25.77 -3.34
C CYS A 204 -4.38 -24.29 -3.01
N MET A 205 -4.97 -24.02 -1.85
CA MET A 205 -5.17 -22.65 -1.38
C MET A 205 -3.80 -22.01 -1.11
N SER A 206 -3.69 -20.70 -1.33
CA SER A 206 -2.48 -19.94 -1.03
C SER A 206 -2.73 -18.97 0.12
N VAL A 207 -1.66 -18.63 0.85
CA VAL A 207 -1.65 -17.58 1.88
C VAL A 207 -0.56 -16.56 1.57
N ASP A 208 -0.89 -15.27 1.57
CA ASP A 208 0.03 -14.14 1.38
C ASP A 208 -0.05 -13.22 2.61
N PHE A 209 1.10 -12.82 3.16
CA PHE A 209 1.20 -12.01 4.39
C PHE A 209 1.32 -10.49 4.14
N HIS A 210 1.32 -10.07 2.89
CA HIS A 210 1.32 -8.67 2.47
C HIS A 210 -0.08 -8.13 2.12
N GLY A 211 -1.10 -8.99 2.13
CA GLY A 211 -2.48 -8.59 1.89
C GLY A 211 -2.89 -8.68 0.42
N ARG A 212 -2.06 -9.28 -0.44
CA ARG A 212 -2.24 -9.22 -1.89
C ARG A 212 -3.06 -10.43 -2.38
N PRO A 213 -4.07 -10.23 -3.23
CA PRO A 213 -4.77 -11.34 -3.87
C PRO A 213 -3.87 -12.00 -4.93
N SER A 214 -3.72 -13.33 -4.86
CA SER A 214 -2.66 -14.07 -5.55
C SER A 214 -2.74 -14.04 -7.09
N SER A 215 -3.91 -13.80 -7.68
CA SER A 215 -4.09 -13.72 -9.14
C SER A 215 -3.84 -12.32 -9.69
N LEU A 216 -4.02 -11.27 -8.88
CA LEU A 216 -4.06 -9.91 -9.39
C LEU A 216 -2.67 -9.37 -9.74
N ASN A 217 -1.66 -9.72 -8.94
CA ASN A 217 -0.27 -9.38 -9.21
C ASN A 217 0.21 -9.92 -10.57
N ARG A 218 -0.28 -11.09 -11.00
CA ARG A 218 0.03 -11.65 -12.33
C ARG A 218 -0.40 -10.73 -13.48
N PHE A 219 -1.50 -10.01 -13.29
CA PHE A 219 -2.10 -9.17 -14.33
C PHE A 219 -1.71 -7.70 -14.20
N MET A 220 -1.37 -7.23 -12.99
CA MET A 220 -1.10 -5.83 -12.68
C MET A 220 0.39 -5.52 -12.41
N GLU A 221 1.21 -6.52 -12.04
CA GLU A 221 2.65 -6.33 -11.72
C GLU A 221 3.61 -6.78 -12.83
N GLY A 222 3.10 -7.34 -13.92
CA GLY A 222 3.96 -7.82 -15.01
C GLY A 222 4.83 -9.01 -14.59
N LYS A 223 5.81 -9.39 -15.43
CA LYS A 223 6.53 -10.69 -15.38
C LYS A 223 7.42 -10.94 -14.13
N GLY A 224 7.38 -10.07 -13.12
CA GLY A 224 8.08 -10.28 -11.85
C GLY A 224 7.08 -10.55 -10.75
N ARG A 225 6.88 -11.82 -10.37
CA ARG A 225 6.29 -12.10 -9.05
C ARG A 225 7.25 -11.51 -8.02
N ALA A 226 6.82 -10.49 -7.29
CA ALA A 226 7.57 -10.05 -6.13
C ALA A 226 7.70 -11.26 -5.18
N ARG A 227 8.93 -11.75 -5.00
CA ARG A 227 9.24 -12.91 -4.12
C ARG A 227 9.21 -12.54 -2.63
N ASP A 228 8.61 -11.40 -2.31
CA ASP A 228 8.38 -10.91 -0.94
C ASP A 228 7.14 -11.54 -0.32
N GLY A 229 6.14 -11.88 -1.14
CA GLY A 229 4.95 -12.65 -0.77
C GLY A 229 5.16 -14.12 -1.04
N PHE A 230 5.29 -14.88 0.03
CA PHE A 230 5.27 -16.33 -0.03
C PHE A 230 3.88 -16.82 -0.47
N THR A 231 3.84 -17.85 -1.31
CA THR A 231 2.61 -18.61 -1.62
C THR A 231 2.88 -20.07 -1.26
N SER A 232 2.67 -20.46 0.00
CA SER A 232 2.62 -21.88 0.34
C SER A 232 1.30 -22.48 -0.13
N GLU A 233 1.37 -23.71 -0.62
CA GLU A 233 0.23 -24.50 -1.05
C GLU A 233 -0.40 -25.19 0.16
N LEU A 234 -1.53 -24.65 0.61
CA LEU A 234 -2.41 -25.17 1.66
C LEU A 234 -3.45 -26.10 1.03
N CYS A 235 -3.08 -27.36 0.87
CA CYS A 235 -3.88 -28.37 0.19
C CYS A 235 -5.03 -28.93 1.05
N ALA A 236 -6.14 -29.27 0.39
CA ALA A 236 -7.32 -29.79 1.08
C ALA A 236 -7.07 -31.13 1.81
N GLY A 237 -7.72 -31.33 2.95
CA GLY A 237 -7.66 -32.59 3.69
C GLY A 237 -6.42 -32.76 4.58
N MET A 238 -5.59 -31.72 4.71
CA MET A 238 -4.33 -31.76 5.44
C MET A 238 -4.34 -30.82 6.67
N ARG A 239 -3.35 -31.05 7.54
CA ARG A 239 -3.00 -30.15 8.64
C ARG A 239 -1.80 -29.32 8.23
N HIS A 240 -1.99 -28.01 8.19
CA HIS A 240 -0.95 -27.04 7.88
C HIS A 240 -0.60 -26.22 9.09
N GLU A 241 0.69 -26.13 9.34
CA GLU A 241 1.28 -25.26 10.33
C GLU A 241 2.21 -24.30 9.58
N VAL A 242 1.89 -23.01 9.66
CA VAL A 242 2.62 -21.96 8.94
C VAL A 242 3.22 -21.05 9.99
N SER A 243 4.54 -21.16 10.17
CA SER A 243 5.30 -20.31 11.08
C SER A 243 5.83 -19.10 10.32
N VAL A 244 5.60 -17.91 10.86
CA VAL A 244 5.90 -16.63 10.22
C VAL A 244 6.86 -15.86 11.11
N GLU A 245 7.91 -15.33 10.51
CA GLU A 245 8.91 -14.49 11.16
C GLU A 245 9.17 -13.24 10.32
N VAL A 246 9.45 -12.11 10.96
CA VAL A 246 9.92 -10.93 10.24
C VAL A 246 11.42 -11.08 10.05
N ARG A 247 11.87 -11.31 8.81
CA ARG A 247 13.31 -11.41 8.54
C ARG A 247 13.98 -10.05 8.57
N ALA A 248 13.35 -9.07 7.90
CA ALA A 248 13.87 -7.72 7.86
C ALA A 248 12.80 -6.67 7.57
N LEU A 249 12.95 -5.50 8.17
CA LEU A 249 12.25 -4.27 7.82
C LEU A 249 13.23 -3.37 7.08
N TYR A 250 12.92 -3.05 5.82
CA TYR A 250 13.64 -2.09 5.01
C TYR A 250 12.94 -0.74 5.07
N GLN A 251 13.66 0.31 5.45
CA GLN A 251 13.22 1.68 5.30
C GLN A 251 14.12 2.33 4.24
N MET A 252 13.57 2.55 3.05
CA MET A 252 14.25 3.21 1.95
C MET A 252 14.02 4.72 2.00
N LEU A 253 14.90 5.49 1.38
CA LEU A 253 14.68 6.92 1.15
C LEU A 253 13.89 7.09 -0.15
N GLU A 254 12.96 8.04 -0.13
CA GLU A 254 12.23 8.45 -1.33
C GLU A 254 13.21 8.82 -2.44
N ASN A 255 12.96 8.25 -3.62
CA ASN A 255 13.78 8.51 -4.80
C ASN A 255 12.97 8.28 -6.08
N ASP A 256 13.50 8.80 -7.18
CA ASP A 256 12.93 8.67 -8.53
C ASP A 256 13.76 7.76 -9.44
N GLU A 257 14.68 6.98 -8.87
CA GLU A 257 15.54 6.11 -9.65
C GLU A 257 14.73 4.92 -10.21
N PRO A 258 14.83 4.64 -11.52
CA PRO A 258 14.08 3.54 -12.13
C PRO A 258 14.43 2.21 -11.46
N GLY A 259 13.40 1.50 -10.99
CA GLY A 259 13.53 0.22 -10.29
C GLY A 259 13.87 0.32 -8.79
N LYS A 260 14.18 1.52 -8.28
CA LYS A 260 14.40 1.80 -6.84
C LYS A 260 13.40 2.78 -6.24
N ALA A 261 12.62 3.46 -7.07
CA ALA A 261 11.63 4.43 -6.64
C ALA A 261 10.66 3.88 -5.60
N CYS A 262 10.39 4.71 -4.60
CA CYS A 262 9.42 4.50 -3.54
C CYS A 262 8.90 5.85 -3.05
N ARG A 263 7.75 5.82 -2.38
CA ARG A 263 7.15 6.95 -1.67
C ARG A 263 6.68 6.49 -0.30
N ASP A 264 6.77 7.37 0.69
CA ASP A 264 6.14 7.14 1.99
C ASP A 264 4.62 7.33 1.82
N VAL A 265 3.83 6.33 2.23
CA VAL A 265 2.36 6.36 2.09
C VAL A 265 1.77 6.90 3.38
N GLU A 266 1.09 8.05 3.32
CA GLU A 266 0.36 8.59 4.47
C GLU A 266 -1.02 7.94 4.66
N GLU A 267 -1.59 8.05 5.87
CA GLU A 267 -2.94 7.54 6.14
C GLU A 267 -3.99 8.21 5.23
N GLY A 268 -4.66 7.42 4.39
CA GLY A 268 -5.68 7.90 3.44
C GLY A 268 -5.17 8.07 2.00
N GLU A 269 -3.87 7.87 1.77
CA GLU A 269 -3.29 7.75 0.44
C GLU A 269 -3.45 6.34 -0.14
N ASP A 270 -3.35 6.25 -1.46
CA ASP A 270 -3.48 4.99 -2.17
C ASP A 270 -2.26 4.11 -1.94
N SER A 271 -2.51 2.85 -1.60
CA SER A 271 -1.50 1.81 -1.75
C SER A 271 -1.06 1.68 -3.21
N GLU A 272 0.12 1.09 -3.47
CA GLU A 272 0.57 0.76 -4.84
C GLU A 272 -0.53 0.04 -5.63
N PHE A 273 -1.23 -0.86 -4.93
CA PHE A 273 -2.32 -1.64 -5.47
C PHE A 273 -3.55 -0.80 -5.84
N ASP A 274 -3.98 0.09 -4.95
CA ASP A 274 -5.13 0.97 -5.19
C ASP A 274 -4.81 1.99 -6.27
N CYS A 275 -3.58 2.51 -6.31
CA CYS A 275 -3.11 3.38 -7.37
C CYS A 275 -3.21 2.71 -8.74
N ARG A 276 -2.72 1.47 -8.88
CA ARG A 276 -2.81 0.73 -10.15
C ARG A 276 -4.24 0.37 -10.51
N SER A 277 -5.05 0.01 -9.52
CA SER A 277 -6.48 -0.28 -9.70
C SER A 277 -7.25 0.98 -10.13
N ARG A 278 -6.89 2.16 -9.62
CA ARG A 278 -7.45 3.46 -10.04
C ARG A 278 -7.08 3.79 -11.48
N CYS A 279 -5.84 3.59 -11.90
CA CYS A 279 -5.49 3.77 -13.30
C CYS A 279 -6.31 2.88 -14.23
N ARG A 280 -6.55 1.62 -13.82
CA ARG A 280 -7.39 0.70 -14.60
C ARG A 280 -8.83 1.21 -14.69
N MET A 281 -9.35 1.78 -13.60
CA MET A 281 -10.66 2.44 -13.59
C MET A 281 -10.69 3.64 -14.54
N GLU A 282 -9.67 4.50 -14.53
CA GLU A 282 -9.55 5.66 -15.43
C GLU A 282 -9.50 5.25 -16.90
N MET A 283 -8.74 4.20 -17.23
CA MET A 283 -8.73 3.64 -18.58
C MET A 283 -10.12 3.18 -19.03
N ILE A 284 -10.88 2.51 -18.15
CA ILE A 284 -12.25 2.08 -18.45
C ILE A 284 -13.18 3.29 -18.59
N ARG A 285 -13.01 4.34 -17.77
CA ARG A 285 -13.73 5.60 -17.92
C ARG A 285 -13.43 6.27 -19.25
N ASP A 286 -12.19 6.22 -19.73
CA ASP A 286 -11.83 6.79 -21.02
C ASP A 286 -12.47 6.04 -22.20
N MET A 287 -12.49 4.71 -22.13
CA MET A 287 -13.10 3.84 -23.15
C MET A 287 -14.63 3.88 -23.15
N CYS A 288 -15.25 3.75 -21.98
CA CYS A 288 -16.68 3.47 -21.85
C CYS A 288 -17.49 4.63 -21.25
N LYS A 289 -16.83 5.71 -20.78
CA LYS A 289 -17.47 6.85 -20.09
C LYS A 289 -18.29 6.45 -18.86
N CYS A 290 -17.87 5.41 -18.16
CA CYS A 290 -18.53 4.87 -16.98
C CYS A 290 -17.50 4.35 -15.96
N THR A 291 -17.91 4.18 -14.71
CA THR A 291 -17.09 3.60 -13.64
C THR A 291 -17.28 2.08 -13.60
N ALA A 292 -16.17 1.35 -13.66
CA ALA A 292 -16.13 -0.10 -13.59
C ALA A 292 -16.68 -0.61 -12.24
N LEU A 293 -17.45 -1.69 -12.23
CA LEU A 293 -18.18 -2.10 -11.02
C LEU A 293 -17.23 -2.59 -9.93
N SER A 294 -16.24 -3.41 -10.30
CA SER A 294 -15.29 -3.97 -9.34
C SER A 294 -14.29 -2.95 -8.78
N LEU A 295 -14.25 -1.74 -9.37
CA LEU A 295 -13.38 -0.64 -8.99
C LEU A 295 -14.17 0.55 -8.42
N SER A 296 -15.48 0.41 -8.26
CA SER A 296 -16.37 1.49 -7.81
C SER A 296 -16.01 2.02 -6.42
N TYR A 297 -15.42 1.20 -5.54
CA TYR A 297 -14.93 1.59 -4.22
C TYR A 297 -13.79 2.64 -4.27
N LEU A 298 -13.12 2.79 -5.41
CA LEU A 298 -12.05 3.79 -5.61
C LEU A 298 -12.58 5.12 -6.15
N ALA A 299 -13.87 5.20 -6.51
CA ALA A 299 -14.49 6.42 -6.97
C ALA A 299 -14.84 7.29 -5.74
N LYS A 300 -13.93 8.21 -5.37
CA LYS A 300 -14.09 9.23 -4.32
C LYS A 300 -15.15 10.28 -4.72
N ASP A 301 -16.40 9.86 -4.92
CA ASP A 301 -17.61 10.65 -5.24
C ASP A 301 -17.84 11.04 -6.72
N ASP A 302 -17.04 10.51 -7.64
CA ASP A 302 -17.20 10.76 -9.09
C ASP A 302 -18.37 10.00 -9.76
N LEU A 303 -19.17 9.26 -9.00
CA LEU A 303 -20.23 8.40 -9.53
C LEU A 303 -21.33 9.19 -10.24
N ASP A 304 -21.56 10.45 -9.84
CA ASP A 304 -22.51 11.35 -10.52
C ASP A 304 -22.05 11.71 -11.94
N LYS A 305 -20.74 11.81 -12.16
CA LYS A 305 -20.14 12.14 -13.45
C LYS A 305 -19.93 10.89 -14.32
N PHE A 306 -19.56 9.78 -13.69
CA PHE A 306 -19.30 8.51 -14.33
C PHE A 306 -20.13 7.41 -13.65
N PRO A 307 -21.35 7.14 -14.13
CA PRO A 307 -22.22 6.13 -13.55
C PRO A 307 -21.62 4.73 -13.71
N LEU A 308 -22.17 3.75 -12.99
CA LEU A 308 -21.74 2.35 -13.09
C LEU A 308 -21.86 1.82 -14.53
N CYS A 309 -20.88 1.02 -14.95
CA CYS A 309 -20.79 0.56 -16.33
C CYS A 309 -21.88 -0.44 -16.73
N ASP A 310 -22.62 -0.10 -17.79
CA ASP A 310 -23.36 -1.06 -18.60
C ASP A 310 -22.54 -1.41 -19.85
N TYR A 311 -21.76 -2.49 -19.76
CA TYR A 311 -20.87 -2.93 -20.86
C TYR A 311 -21.61 -3.32 -22.14
N THR A 312 -22.93 -3.50 -22.10
CA THR A 312 -23.72 -3.75 -23.32
C THR A 312 -23.79 -2.50 -24.21
N LYS A 313 -23.64 -1.31 -23.63
CA LYS A 313 -23.66 -0.02 -24.32
C LYS A 313 -22.27 0.54 -24.62
N CYS A 314 -21.21 -0.06 -24.08
CA CYS A 314 -19.86 0.44 -24.27
C CYS A 314 -19.27 0.02 -25.63
N GLU A 315 -19.07 0.99 -26.53
CA GLU A 315 -18.40 0.74 -27.81
C GLU A 315 -16.89 0.99 -27.68
N VAL A 316 -16.11 -0.09 -27.75
CA VAL A 316 -14.64 -0.02 -27.64
C VAL A 316 -14.00 -0.27 -28.99
N ASP A 317 -13.18 0.68 -29.45
CA ASP A 317 -12.28 0.46 -30.59
C ASP A 317 -11.00 -0.24 -30.09
N VAL A 318 -10.98 -1.57 -30.24
CA VAL A 318 -9.86 -2.41 -29.82
C VAL A 318 -8.66 -2.28 -30.76
N GLN A 319 -8.87 -1.88 -32.03
CA GLN A 319 -7.81 -1.88 -33.05
C GLN A 319 -7.04 -0.57 -33.09
N LYS A 320 -7.70 0.56 -32.83
CA LYS A 320 -7.06 1.89 -32.86
C LYS A 320 -6.64 2.39 -31.48
N GLY A 321 -7.11 1.78 -30.40
CA GLY A 321 -6.78 2.22 -29.05
C GLY A 321 -5.39 1.76 -28.61
N ASN A 322 -4.52 2.70 -28.24
CA ASN A 322 -3.26 2.41 -27.58
C ASN A 322 -3.49 2.24 -26.07
N TYR A 323 -3.88 1.04 -25.66
CA TYR A 323 -4.13 0.72 -24.25
C TYR A 323 -2.87 0.14 -23.61
N SER A 324 -2.23 0.90 -22.73
CA SER A 324 -1.04 0.47 -22.01
C SER A 324 -1.13 0.79 -20.52
N ASP A 325 -0.79 -0.19 -19.69
CA ASP A 325 -0.61 0.00 -18.25
C ASP A 325 0.74 0.69 -17.91
N SER A 326 1.62 0.91 -18.90
CA SER A 326 3.00 1.42 -18.68
C SER A 326 3.05 2.85 -18.14
N GLU A 327 2.14 3.72 -18.57
CA GLU A 327 2.09 5.10 -18.07
C GLU A 327 1.69 5.13 -16.60
N CYS A 328 0.76 4.25 -16.21
CA CYS A 328 0.34 4.08 -14.82
C CYS A 328 1.45 3.46 -13.96
N ALA A 329 2.12 2.42 -14.46
CA ALA A 329 3.20 1.74 -13.71
C ALA A 329 4.33 2.70 -13.32
N ASN A 330 4.55 3.78 -14.08
CA ASN A 330 5.56 4.79 -13.77
C ASN A 330 5.11 5.82 -12.72
N ARG A 331 3.81 5.92 -12.43
CA ARG A 331 3.25 6.87 -11.44
C ARG A 331 2.95 6.23 -10.10
N CYS A 332 2.68 4.92 -10.09
CA CYS A 332 2.40 4.19 -8.87
C CYS A 332 3.71 3.68 -8.25
N PHE A 333 4.10 4.30 -7.14
CA PHE A 333 5.28 3.92 -6.38
C PHE A 333 4.91 2.93 -5.28
N ARG A 334 5.86 2.05 -4.96
CA ARG A 334 5.79 1.18 -3.79
C ARG A 334 6.09 1.95 -2.52
N ASP A 335 5.63 1.43 -1.40
CA ASP A 335 5.97 1.95 -0.09
C ASP A 335 7.50 1.85 0.15
N CYS A 336 8.09 2.92 0.67
CA CYS A 336 9.49 2.95 1.10
C CYS A 336 9.73 2.07 2.32
N ARG A 337 8.70 1.80 3.13
CA ARG A 337 8.73 0.86 4.24
C ARG A 337 8.31 -0.53 3.77
N GLN A 338 9.26 -1.45 3.69
CA GLN A 338 9.02 -2.82 3.23
C GLN A 338 9.37 -3.84 4.30
N ILE A 339 8.39 -4.65 4.68
CA ILE A 339 8.59 -5.81 5.55
C ILE A 339 8.96 -7.00 4.67
N ARG A 340 9.89 -7.85 5.10
CA ARG A 340 10.14 -9.16 4.49
C ARG A 340 9.85 -10.24 5.51
N TYR A 341 8.91 -11.11 5.19
CA TYR A 341 8.59 -12.28 5.99
C TYR A 341 9.47 -13.46 5.59
N GLU A 342 9.87 -14.24 6.57
CA GLU A 342 10.39 -15.59 6.42
C GLU A 342 9.31 -16.54 6.92
N ILE A 343 8.94 -17.51 6.10
CA ILE A 343 7.80 -18.36 6.36
C ILE A 343 8.24 -19.81 6.22
N ASP A 344 8.02 -20.55 7.29
CA ASP A 344 8.22 -21.99 7.33
C ASP A 344 6.86 -22.69 7.28
N HIS A 345 6.73 -23.67 6.40
CA HIS A 345 5.49 -24.39 6.16
C HIS A 345 5.69 -25.87 6.41
N GLU A 346 5.05 -26.35 7.47
CA GLU A 346 5.06 -27.75 7.84
C GLU A 346 3.66 -28.37 7.60
N VAL A 347 3.66 -29.55 6.96
CA VAL A 347 2.46 -30.36 6.78
C VAL A 347 2.50 -31.47 7.83
N GLN A 348 1.70 -31.33 8.90
CA GLN A 348 1.60 -32.29 10.01
C GLN A 348 0.87 -33.60 9.63
N GLY A 349 0.73 -33.88 8.33
CA GLY A 349 0.04 -35.05 7.77
C GLY A 349 -1.44 -34.80 7.41
N ARG A 350 -2.13 -35.89 7.06
CA ARG A 350 -3.54 -35.88 6.68
C ARG A 350 -4.44 -35.73 7.90
N MET A 351 -5.54 -35.00 7.75
CA MET A 351 -6.59 -34.95 8.77
C MET A 351 -7.24 -36.33 8.92
N VAL A 352 -7.61 -36.69 10.16
CA VAL A 352 -8.39 -37.92 10.44
C VAL A 352 -9.68 -37.94 9.61
N ARG A 353 -10.25 -36.75 9.41
CA ARG A 353 -11.40 -36.48 8.55
C ARG A 353 -10.89 -35.82 7.26
N PRO A 354 -10.89 -36.51 6.11
CA PRO A 354 -10.32 -35.99 4.86
C PRO A 354 -11.14 -34.82 4.29
N ASP A 355 -12.37 -34.66 4.74
CA ASP A 355 -13.26 -33.54 4.44
C ASP A 355 -12.85 -32.25 5.18
N LEU A 356 -11.90 -32.30 6.11
CA LEU A 356 -11.46 -31.14 6.87
C LEU A 356 -10.03 -30.72 6.51
N THR A 357 -9.81 -29.41 6.47
CA THR A 357 -8.49 -28.80 6.31
C THR A 357 -8.25 -27.86 7.49
N LEU A 358 -7.17 -28.09 8.25
CA LEU A 358 -6.81 -27.27 9.40
C LEU A 358 -5.56 -26.45 9.06
N ILE A 359 -5.63 -25.14 9.28
CA ILE A 359 -4.51 -24.22 9.09
C ILE A 359 -4.31 -23.45 10.38
N ASN A 360 -3.12 -23.56 10.94
CA ASN A 360 -2.65 -22.74 12.05
C ASN A 360 -1.56 -21.82 11.55
N LEU A 361 -1.69 -20.53 11.86
CA LEU A 361 -0.65 -19.54 11.65
C LEU A 361 0.02 -19.27 12.99
N ASN A 362 1.33 -19.45 13.02
CA ASN A 362 2.17 -19.26 14.18
C ASN A 362 3.12 -18.10 13.96
N TRP A 363 3.40 -17.34 15.02
CA TRP A 363 4.52 -16.43 15.04
C TRP A 363 5.72 -17.19 15.57
N GLY A 364 6.84 -17.11 14.84
CA GLY A 364 8.12 -17.55 15.36
C GLY A 364 8.70 -16.46 16.27
N SER A 365 9.95 -16.09 16.02
CA SER A 365 10.64 -15.08 16.83
C SER A 365 10.14 -13.64 16.59
N PHE A 366 10.17 -12.82 17.65
CA PHE A 366 9.90 -11.37 17.60
C PHE A 366 11.18 -10.54 17.39
N GLU A 367 12.24 -11.19 16.93
CA GLU A 367 13.50 -10.55 16.59
C GLU A 367 13.58 -10.34 15.09
N TYR A 368 13.97 -9.14 14.65
CA TYR A 368 14.12 -8.87 13.22
C TYR A 368 15.17 -7.81 12.94
N LEU A 369 15.67 -7.84 11.70
CA LEU A 369 16.68 -6.91 11.23
C LEU A 369 16.02 -5.63 10.71
N THR A 370 16.49 -4.46 11.14
CA THR A 370 16.11 -3.18 10.53
C THR A 370 17.25 -2.68 9.64
N MET A 371 16.91 -2.37 8.39
CA MET A 371 17.80 -1.85 7.37
C MET A 371 17.27 -0.50 6.90
N GLU A 372 17.87 0.57 7.41
CA GLU A 372 17.54 1.93 7.02
C GLU A 372 18.56 2.47 6.04
N GLN A 373 18.09 3.05 4.93
CA GLN A 373 18.92 3.82 4.03
C GLN A 373 19.08 5.24 4.57
N GLN A 374 20.33 5.69 4.68
CA GLN A 374 20.64 7.05 5.10
C GLN A 374 21.42 7.76 3.98
N TRP A 375 21.28 9.08 3.90
CA TRP A 375 22.06 9.89 2.97
C TRP A 375 23.56 9.71 3.24
N LYS A 376 24.30 9.20 2.25
CA LYS A 376 25.78 9.07 2.32
C LYS A 376 26.46 10.43 2.52
N TYR A 377 25.84 11.49 2.02
CA TYR A 377 26.34 12.86 2.07
C TYR A 377 25.26 13.78 2.59
N SER A 378 25.44 14.32 3.80
CA SER A 378 24.61 15.42 4.28
C SER A 378 25.04 16.73 3.61
N ILE A 379 24.14 17.71 3.53
CA ILE A 379 24.49 19.07 3.05
C ILE A 379 25.65 19.65 3.87
N THR A 380 25.71 19.33 5.16
CA THR A 380 26.81 19.75 6.05
C THR A 380 28.14 19.10 5.68
N ALA A 381 28.15 17.79 5.40
CA ALA A 381 29.35 17.08 4.92
C ALA A 381 29.79 17.60 3.54
N PHE A 382 28.82 17.94 2.67
CA PHE A 382 29.09 18.55 1.37
C PHE A 382 29.77 19.90 1.49
N ILE A 383 29.21 20.81 2.28
CA ILE A 383 29.80 22.14 2.51
C ILE A 383 31.19 22.01 3.15
N ALA A 384 31.35 21.10 4.11
CA ALA A 384 32.63 20.85 4.76
C ALA A 384 33.69 20.32 3.80
N ALA A 385 33.34 19.38 2.91
CA ALA A 385 34.28 18.83 1.94
C ALA A 385 34.59 19.81 0.80
N LEU A 386 33.61 20.59 0.34
CA LEU A 386 33.81 21.67 -0.62
C LEU A 386 34.73 22.75 -0.04
N GLY A 387 34.44 23.19 1.20
CA GLY A 387 35.27 24.14 1.93
C GLY A 387 36.67 23.61 2.22
N GLY A 388 36.79 22.33 2.58
CA GLY A 388 38.07 21.65 2.78
C GLY A 388 38.89 21.56 1.49
N SER A 389 38.23 21.24 0.37
CA SER A 389 38.90 21.15 -0.94
C SER A 389 39.35 22.53 -1.43
N ILE A 390 38.47 23.54 -1.38
CA ILE A 390 38.80 24.92 -1.77
C ILE A 390 39.88 25.50 -0.85
N GLY A 391 39.78 25.26 0.46
CA GLY A 391 40.76 25.70 1.44
C GLY A 391 42.12 25.03 1.26
N MET A 392 42.16 23.73 0.95
CA MET A 392 43.41 22.98 0.74
C MET A 392 44.10 23.36 -0.57
N TRP A 393 43.36 23.49 -1.67
CA TRP A 393 43.94 23.74 -2.99
C TRP A 393 44.22 25.22 -3.26
N LEU A 394 43.36 26.12 -2.80
CA LEU A 394 43.46 27.55 -3.09
C LEU A 394 43.82 28.40 -1.86
N GLY A 395 43.85 27.82 -0.65
CA GLY A 395 44.02 28.58 0.59
C GLY A 395 42.86 29.54 0.88
N LEU A 396 41.73 29.38 0.18
CA LEU A 396 40.60 30.30 0.24
C LEU A 396 39.62 29.84 1.31
N SER A 397 39.31 30.75 2.24
CA SER A 397 38.18 30.60 3.16
C SER A 397 36.93 31.22 2.57
N ILE A 398 35.76 30.94 3.16
CA ILE A 398 34.51 31.62 2.79
C ILE A 398 34.64 33.15 2.94
N LEU A 399 35.41 33.62 3.92
CA LEU A 399 35.70 35.04 4.11
C LEU A 399 36.57 35.60 2.98
N SER A 400 37.51 34.82 2.45
CA SER A 400 38.33 35.19 1.30
C SER A 400 37.49 35.30 0.03
N LEU A 401 36.49 34.42 -0.16
CA LEU A 401 35.54 34.51 -1.26
C LEU A 401 34.64 35.75 -1.14
N ILE A 402 34.17 36.08 0.06
CA ILE A 402 33.36 37.29 0.30
C ILE A 402 34.20 38.56 0.10
N GLN A 403 35.45 38.58 0.57
CA GLN A 403 36.39 39.68 0.34
C GLN A 403 36.75 39.83 -1.13
N GLY A 404 37.00 38.72 -1.84
CA GLY A 404 37.23 38.71 -3.28
C GLY A 404 36.01 39.20 -4.06
N GLY A 405 34.81 38.76 -3.67
CA GLY A 405 33.54 39.20 -4.27
C GLY A 405 33.26 40.69 -4.03
N THR A 406 33.46 41.19 -2.80
CA THR A 406 33.30 42.62 -2.48
C THR A 406 34.37 43.48 -3.15
N TYR A 407 35.61 43.00 -3.26
CA TYR A 407 36.67 43.65 -4.04
C TYR A 407 36.33 43.70 -5.54
N LEU A 408 35.88 42.58 -6.11
CA LEU A 408 35.49 42.52 -7.52
C LEU A 408 34.26 43.40 -7.80
N TYR A 409 33.28 43.39 -6.90
CA TYR A 409 32.11 44.26 -6.97
C TYR A 409 32.49 45.74 -6.86
N THR A 410 33.34 46.12 -5.92
CA THR A 410 33.83 47.50 -5.81
C THR A 410 34.72 47.90 -6.98
N TYR A 411 35.49 46.98 -7.55
CA TYR A 411 36.29 47.22 -8.75
C TYR A 411 35.42 47.44 -9.98
N LEU A 412 34.41 46.58 -10.22
CA LEU A 412 33.47 46.71 -11.33
C LEU A 412 32.61 47.96 -11.19
N THR A 413 32.07 48.24 -10.01
CA THR A 413 31.32 49.48 -9.75
C THR A 413 32.20 50.72 -9.90
N LYS A 414 33.45 50.72 -9.42
CA LYS A 414 34.41 51.80 -9.67
C LYS A 414 34.76 51.96 -11.14
N LYS A 415 34.92 50.88 -11.93
CA LYS A 415 35.19 50.96 -13.38
C LYS A 415 33.99 51.54 -14.12
N VAL A 416 32.78 51.08 -13.83
CA VAL A 416 31.52 51.60 -14.41
C VAL A 416 31.27 53.05 -13.99
N VAL A 417 31.58 53.42 -12.74
CA VAL A 417 31.49 54.81 -12.27
C VAL A 417 32.59 55.68 -12.91
N LYS A 418 33.81 55.18 -13.08
CA LYS A 418 34.91 55.90 -13.73
C LYS A 418 34.66 56.09 -15.23
N GLU A 419 34.04 55.12 -15.91
CA GLU A 419 33.53 55.28 -17.28
C GLU A 419 32.37 56.26 -17.36
N LYS A 420 31.44 56.27 -16.40
CA LYS A 420 30.37 57.29 -16.33
C LYS A 420 30.90 58.69 -16.03
N ILE A 421 31.95 58.82 -15.22
CA ILE A 421 32.62 60.10 -14.95
C ILE A 421 33.45 60.55 -16.15
N LEU A 422 34.18 59.65 -16.82
CA LEU A 422 34.90 59.99 -18.06
C LEU A 422 33.94 60.40 -19.18
N LYS A 423 32.76 59.76 -19.30
CA LYS A 423 31.71 60.21 -20.22
C LYS A 423 31.14 61.58 -19.84
N LYS A 424 30.94 61.87 -18.55
CA LYS A 424 30.55 63.21 -18.06
C LYS A 424 31.63 64.28 -18.24
N VAL A 425 32.92 63.91 -18.20
CA VAL A 425 34.04 64.83 -18.42
C VAL A 425 34.27 65.06 -19.91
N SER A 426 34.01 64.08 -20.78
CA SER A 426 34.02 64.28 -22.24
C SER A 426 32.83 65.10 -22.76
N GLU A 427 31.75 65.22 -21.97
CA GLU A 427 30.57 66.03 -22.29
C GLU A 427 30.61 67.46 -21.71
N ALA A 428 31.73 67.91 -21.13
CA ALA A 428 31.85 69.27 -20.61
C ALA A 428 32.93 70.08 -21.35
N PRO A 429 32.52 70.86 -22.37
CA PRO A 429 32.86 72.27 -22.34
C PRO A 429 31.64 73.18 -22.59
N SER A 430 31.68 74.34 -21.95
CA SER A 430 30.82 75.51 -22.13
C SER A 430 29.43 75.49 -21.45
N ARG A 431 29.36 76.12 -20.27
CA ARG A 431 28.52 77.31 -20.12
C ARG A 431 29.01 78.18 -18.96
N ARG A 432 29.26 79.43 -19.33
CA ARG A 432 29.75 80.55 -18.55
C ARG A 432 28.52 81.31 -18.03
N ARG A 433 28.70 81.94 -16.85
CA ARG A 433 28.00 83.12 -16.28
C ARG A 433 26.74 82.96 -15.41
N GLU A 434 26.92 83.48 -14.17
CA GLU A 434 26.04 84.36 -13.37
C GLU A 434 24.76 83.73 -12.77
N SER A 435 24.35 83.92 -11.50
CA SER A 435 24.81 84.77 -10.39
C SER A 435 23.99 84.45 -9.10
N LYS A 436 24.55 84.79 -7.92
CA LYS A 436 23.92 85.03 -6.58
C LYS A 436 23.28 83.81 -5.84
N LEU A 437 23.72 83.34 -4.66
CA LEU A 437 23.89 83.97 -3.32
C LEU A 437 22.52 84.47 -2.77
N SER A 438 21.94 84.09 -1.63
CA SER A 438 22.15 83.09 -0.57
C SER A 438 21.01 83.24 0.46
N GLY A 439 20.65 82.16 1.17
CA GLY A 439 19.93 82.15 2.46
C GLY A 439 18.42 81.89 2.36
N LEU A 440 17.74 81.26 3.31
CA LEU A 440 18.08 80.60 4.58
C LEU A 440 16.77 79.88 5.03
N ALA A 441 16.89 78.85 5.87
CA ALA A 441 15.89 78.34 6.82
C ALA A 441 14.87 77.22 6.40
N ASP A 442 15.03 76.11 7.13
CA ASP A 442 14.03 75.24 7.79
C ASP A 442 13.26 74.12 7.05
N LEU A 443 13.85 72.91 7.15
CA LEU A 443 13.35 71.66 7.79
C LEU A 443 11.84 71.50 8.08
N PRO A 444 11.30 70.26 7.94
CA PRO A 444 11.36 69.32 9.07
C PRO A 444 11.73 67.86 8.72
N THR A 445 12.17 67.18 9.76
CA THR A 445 12.61 65.78 9.90
C THR A 445 11.48 64.75 9.74
N LYS A 446 11.82 63.56 9.20
CA LYS A 446 11.38 62.26 9.75
C LYS A 446 12.24 61.09 9.24
N LYS A 447 12.63 60.23 10.19
CA LYS A 447 13.43 59.00 10.08
C LYS A 447 12.69 57.90 9.29
N ILE A 448 13.41 57.08 8.52
CA ILE A 448 13.04 55.67 8.26
C ILE A 448 14.30 54.78 8.27
N SER A 449 14.15 53.65 8.94
CA SER A 449 15.08 52.59 9.31
C SER A 449 15.70 51.80 8.16
N ILE A 450 16.95 51.37 8.34
CA ILE A 450 17.64 50.35 7.55
C ILE A 450 17.37 48.99 8.21
N GLY A 451 16.68 48.10 7.50
CA GLY A 451 16.38 46.75 7.94
C GLY A 451 15.46 46.05 6.94
N ALA A 452 16.02 45.65 5.79
CA ALA A 452 15.35 44.74 4.85
C ALA A 452 16.42 43.95 4.08
N ASN A 453 16.29 42.62 4.11
CA ASN A 453 17.19 41.63 3.52
C ASN A 453 16.94 41.57 1.99
N PRO A 454 17.95 41.69 1.12
CA PRO A 454 17.76 41.81 -0.34
C PRO A 454 17.44 40.49 -1.07
N PHE A 455 17.02 39.43 -0.36
CA PHE A 455 16.76 38.10 -0.94
C PHE A 455 15.31 37.62 -0.77
N GLU A 456 14.38 38.50 -0.42
CA GLU A 456 12.95 38.14 -0.30
C GLU A 456 12.25 38.25 -1.67
N ASN A 457 11.68 37.14 -2.14
CA ASN A 457 11.08 36.98 -3.48
C ASN A 457 9.68 37.64 -3.53
N PRO A 458 9.33 38.48 -4.54
CA PRO A 458 8.23 39.44 -4.41
C PRO A 458 6.83 38.93 -4.83
N PHE A 459 6.58 37.61 -4.84
CA PHE A 459 5.26 37.09 -5.22
C PHE A 459 4.77 35.98 -4.29
N HIS A 460 4.13 36.35 -3.17
CA HIS A 460 3.06 35.56 -2.56
C HIS A 460 2.09 36.48 -1.76
N PRO A 461 0.77 36.21 -1.80
CA PRO A 461 -0.26 36.98 -1.09
C PRO A 461 -0.37 36.59 0.41
N PRO A 462 -0.93 37.46 1.28
CA PRO A 462 -0.74 37.40 2.73
C PRO A 462 -1.67 36.40 3.45
N PRO A 463 -1.21 35.74 4.53
CA PRO A 463 -2.08 35.01 5.43
C PRO A 463 -2.54 35.84 6.65
N SER A 464 -3.77 35.57 7.08
CA SER A 464 -4.49 36.13 8.25
C SER A 464 -4.01 35.54 9.60
N PRO A 465 -4.32 36.18 10.75
CA PRO A 465 -3.63 35.92 12.01
C PRO A 465 -4.26 34.81 12.86
N SER A 466 -3.43 34.11 13.63
CA SER A 466 -3.82 33.31 14.80
C SER A 466 -3.00 33.73 16.04
N PRO A 467 -3.54 33.57 17.27
CA PRO A 467 -2.93 34.12 18.49
C PRO A 467 -2.03 33.14 19.26
N SER A 468 -1.11 33.77 19.99
CA SER A 468 -0.18 33.39 21.08
C SER A 468 -0.49 32.15 21.95
N TYR A 469 0.55 31.47 22.45
CA TYR A 469 0.92 31.46 23.89
C TYR A 469 2.35 30.92 24.13
N GLU A 470 2.96 31.40 25.22
CA GLU A 470 4.36 31.36 25.61
C GLU A 470 4.84 30.05 26.25
N LEU A 471 6.15 29.79 26.10
CA LEU A 471 6.93 28.75 26.77
C LEU A 471 7.77 29.39 27.89
N ASN A 472 7.71 28.84 29.11
CA ASN A 472 8.61 29.20 30.22
C ASN A 472 9.30 27.97 30.83
N VAL A 473 10.61 27.85 30.53
CA VAL A 473 11.78 27.59 31.41
C VAL A 473 11.71 26.51 32.52
N SER A 474 12.61 25.52 32.49
CA SER A 474 13.81 25.50 33.36
C SER A 474 14.64 24.20 33.29
N THR A 475 15.95 24.38 33.16
CA THR A 475 17.01 23.36 33.21
C THR A 475 17.51 23.19 34.64
N THR A 476 17.70 21.95 35.14
CA THR A 476 18.77 21.68 36.11
C THR A 476 19.24 20.22 36.07
N ILE A 477 20.55 20.05 35.85
CA ILE A 477 21.32 18.80 35.95
C ILE A 477 21.84 18.67 37.39
N SER A 478 21.79 17.46 37.97
CA SER A 478 22.49 17.12 39.21
C SER A 478 23.10 15.71 39.12
N PHE A 479 24.43 15.63 39.24
CA PHE A 479 25.19 14.41 39.48
C PHE A 479 25.16 14.08 40.98
N ARG A 480 24.93 12.81 41.35
CA ARG A 480 25.37 12.28 42.65
C ARG A 480 25.68 10.80 42.61
N SER A 481 26.92 10.49 42.98
CA SER A 481 27.49 9.17 43.27
C SER A 481 27.13 8.70 44.69
N ARG A 482 27.02 7.37 44.89
CA ARG A 482 27.37 6.56 46.09
C ARG A 482 26.94 5.11 45.81
N ALA A 483 27.88 4.17 45.65
CA ALA A 483 28.54 3.38 46.70
C ALA A 483 27.63 2.30 47.31
N SER A 484 27.97 1.03 47.02
CA SER A 484 27.44 -0.21 47.64
C SER A 484 27.66 -0.27 49.15
N PRO A 485 27.00 -1.24 49.82
CA PRO A 485 27.79 -2.32 50.40
C PRO A 485 27.24 -3.74 50.17
N GLU A 486 28.09 -4.67 50.57
CA GLU A 486 28.25 -6.08 50.24
C GLU A 486 27.53 -7.05 51.21
N LEU A 487 27.61 -8.36 50.89
CA LEU A 487 27.38 -9.59 51.70
C LEU A 487 26.02 -10.29 51.44
N ARG A 488 25.91 -11.62 51.23
CA ARG A 488 26.84 -12.74 51.50
C ARG A 488 26.43 -14.02 50.72
N LYS A 489 27.46 -14.80 50.39
CA LYS A 489 27.55 -16.13 49.76
C LYS A 489 26.54 -17.21 50.21
N LYS A 490 26.19 -18.11 49.27
CA LYS A 490 26.34 -19.58 49.38
C LYS A 490 26.40 -20.20 47.97
N GLY A 491 27.42 -21.01 47.70
CA GLY A 491 27.67 -21.61 46.38
C GLY A 491 27.28 -23.08 46.26
N LYS A 492 27.38 -23.62 45.04
CA LYS A 492 27.78 -25.01 44.76
C LYS A 492 28.12 -25.23 43.26
N LYS A 493 29.37 -25.68 43.06
CA LYS A 493 29.99 -26.56 42.03
C LYS A 493 29.45 -26.63 40.57
N VAL A 494 30.26 -26.06 39.69
CA VAL A 494 30.95 -26.62 38.49
C VAL A 494 30.58 -28.03 38.01
N VAL A 495 30.26 -28.14 36.71
CA VAL A 495 30.84 -29.14 35.77
C VAL A 495 31.08 -28.46 34.41
N GLU A 496 32.34 -28.37 34.00
CA GLU A 496 32.80 -28.08 32.64
C GLU A 496 32.55 -29.28 31.71
N VAL A 497 32.04 -29.03 30.50
CA VAL A 497 32.34 -29.84 29.31
C VAL A 497 32.35 -28.92 28.09
N SER A 498 33.42 -28.99 27.30
CA SER A 498 33.54 -28.50 25.92
C SER A 498 34.70 -29.26 25.24
N PRO A 499 34.84 -29.25 23.91
CA PRO A 499 33.91 -29.64 22.84
C PRO A 499 34.59 -30.70 21.93
N PRO A 500 34.01 -31.07 20.76
CA PRO A 500 34.61 -30.54 19.53
C PRO A 500 33.63 -30.38 18.34
N GLY A 501 34.01 -29.55 17.36
CA GLY A 501 33.47 -29.65 15.99
C GLY A 501 33.40 -28.36 15.19
N TYR A 502 34.55 -27.90 14.69
CA TYR A 502 34.65 -26.84 13.65
C TYR A 502 34.05 -27.32 12.32
N SER A 503 33.22 -26.50 11.67
CA SER A 503 32.99 -26.56 10.22
C SER A 503 32.64 -25.17 9.66
N ARG A 504 33.25 -24.89 8.50
CA ARG A 504 33.55 -23.57 7.91
C ARG A 504 32.34 -22.77 7.43
N SER A 505 32.32 -21.48 7.74
CA SER A 505 31.52 -20.44 7.07
C SER A 505 32.23 -19.92 5.80
N PRO A 506 31.52 -19.61 4.70
CA PRO A 506 32.05 -18.80 3.62
C PRO A 506 31.79 -17.29 3.86
N ASN A 507 32.80 -16.48 3.56
CA ASN A 507 32.81 -15.01 3.63
C ASN A 507 31.68 -14.36 2.80
N PRO A 508 31.04 -13.27 3.28
CA PRO A 508 30.31 -12.36 2.42
C PRO A 508 31.24 -11.30 1.82
N THR A 509 31.33 -11.33 0.49
CA THR A 509 31.95 -10.29 -0.34
C THR A 509 31.19 -8.97 -0.17
N LYS A 510 31.89 -7.93 0.30
CA LYS A 510 31.40 -6.55 0.25
C LYS A 510 31.34 -6.11 -1.21
N ILE A 511 30.15 -5.80 -1.71
CA ILE A 511 29.96 -5.06 -2.95
C ILE A 511 29.85 -3.59 -2.56
N GLN A 512 30.87 -2.80 -2.87
CA GLN A 512 30.77 -1.35 -2.96
C GLN A 512 30.23 -1.02 -4.36
N VAL A 513 29.20 -0.18 -4.42
CA VAL A 513 28.75 0.45 -5.66
C VAL A 513 29.02 1.95 -5.48
N ASP A 514 29.68 2.53 -6.48
CA ASP A 514 30.09 3.94 -6.56
C ASP A 514 28.91 4.91 -6.56
#